data_AF-A0A973XXW7-F1
#
_entry.id   AF-A0A973XXW7-F1
#
_cell.length_a   1.000
_cell.length_b   1.000
_cell.length_c   1.000
_cell.angle_alpha   90.00
_cell.angle_beta   90.00
_cell.angle_gamma   90.00
#
_symmetry.space_group_name_H-M   'P 1'
#
loop_
_entity.id
_entity.type
_entity.pdbx_description
1 polymer ?
#
loop_
_entity_poly.entity_id
_entity_poly.type
_entity_poly.pdbx_seq_one_letter_code
_entity_poly.pdbx_strand_id
1 'polypeptide(L)'
;MEQWDWGTVPTWFSALLTGGSLLLGFYILLRDRRKEEQEEARKLVCHAETWATDDGTQVRLWAQNTSDRPFLYVWPMICTVHTRPGGVWTMRTRGGQTDEHAVADADAGPLMPGERLLRTWLEPDEEELVRSPARLSVVFKDSDGIEWVRVLPDQRLVRTSVAFRKMTVMRAIRARLRGLRLR
;
A
#
# COMPACT_ATOMS: atom_id res chain seq x y z
N MET A 1 25.61 -53.54 -25.92
CA MET A 1 24.43 -52.81 -25.39
C MET A 1 24.93 -52.00 -24.22
N GLU A 2 25.10 -50.70 -24.39
CA GLU A 2 25.52 -49.82 -23.30
C GLU A 2 24.37 -49.72 -22.29
N GLN A 3 24.62 -50.18 -21.07
CA GLN A 3 23.68 -50.15 -19.97
C GLN A 3 23.75 -48.74 -19.38
N TRP A 4 22.68 -47.94 -19.56
CA TRP A 4 22.60 -46.62 -18.95
C TRP A 4 22.68 -46.76 -17.42
N ASP A 5 23.79 -46.33 -16.85
CA ASP A 5 24.02 -46.23 -15.42
C ASP A 5 23.38 -44.93 -14.91
N TRP A 6 22.09 -44.97 -14.61
CA TRP A 6 21.31 -43.84 -14.10
C TRP A 6 21.68 -43.47 -12.64
N GLY A 7 22.76 -44.05 -12.10
CA GLY A 7 23.10 -43.94 -10.69
C GLY A 7 22.13 -44.72 -9.81
N THR A 8 22.57 -45.00 -8.59
CA THR A 8 21.75 -45.68 -7.59
C THR A 8 20.57 -44.78 -7.20
N VAL A 9 19.34 -45.23 -7.41
CA VAL A 9 18.08 -44.57 -6.99
C VAL A 9 18.17 -43.91 -5.59
N PRO A 10 18.81 -44.53 -4.57
CA PRO A 10 19.01 -43.91 -3.26
C PRO A 10 19.74 -42.54 -3.26
N THR A 11 20.66 -42.33 -4.19
CA THR A 11 21.48 -41.11 -4.28
C THR A 11 20.63 -39.90 -4.68
N TRP A 12 19.65 -40.09 -5.57
CA TRP A 12 18.75 -39.02 -6.01
C TRP A 12 17.78 -38.60 -4.92
N PHE A 13 17.26 -39.57 -4.15
CA PHE A 13 16.40 -39.28 -3.00
C PHE A 13 17.12 -38.45 -1.92
N SER A 14 18.39 -38.76 -1.65
CA SER A 14 19.20 -38.03 -0.67
C SER A 14 19.44 -36.58 -1.11
N ALA A 15 19.72 -36.35 -2.40
CA ALA A 15 19.84 -35.02 -2.97
C ALA A 15 18.53 -34.23 -2.91
N LEU A 16 17.39 -34.86 -3.25
CA LEU A 16 16.07 -34.24 -3.17
C LEU A 16 15.66 -33.89 -1.73
N LEU A 17 15.94 -34.76 -0.76
CA LEU A 17 15.67 -34.49 0.64
C LEU A 17 16.49 -33.31 1.17
N THR A 18 17.79 -33.27 0.81
CA THR A 18 18.67 -32.17 1.20
C THR A 18 18.19 -30.86 0.57
N GLY A 19 17.93 -30.84 -0.74
CA GLY A 19 17.41 -29.68 -1.45
C GLY A 19 16.05 -29.21 -0.91
N GLY A 20 15.15 -30.16 -0.63
CA GLY A 20 13.84 -29.89 -0.04
C GLY A 20 13.94 -29.25 1.35
N SER A 21 14.86 -29.73 2.19
CA SER A 21 15.08 -29.15 3.53
C SER A 21 15.56 -27.70 3.48
N LEU A 22 16.46 -27.38 2.54
CA LEU A 22 16.95 -26.01 2.33
C LEU A 22 15.83 -25.11 1.79
N LEU A 23 15.09 -25.55 0.77
CA LEU A 23 13.97 -24.79 0.21
C LEU A 23 12.88 -24.52 1.26
N LEU A 24 12.59 -25.49 2.12
CA LEU A 24 11.65 -25.32 3.22
C LEU A 24 12.15 -24.27 4.23
N GLY A 25 13.43 -24.31 4.59
CA GLY A 25 14.05 -23.30 5.46
C GLY A 25 13.93 -21.88 4.89
N PHE A 26 14.26 -21.70 3.60
CA PHE A 26 14.08 -20.42 2.91
C PHE A 26 12.61 -19.97 2.87
N TYR A 27 11.69 -20.91 2.63
CA TYR A 27 10.25 -20.61 2.60
C TYR A 27 9.73 -20.10 3.95
N ILE A 28 10.14 -20.73 5.06
CA ILE A 28 9.76 -20.29 6.42
C ILE A 28 10.28 -18.88 6.67
N LEU A 29 11.55 -18.61 6.36
CA LEU A 29 12.16 -17.29 6.57
C LEU A 29 11.44 -16.20 5.78
N LEU A 30 11.11 -16.46 4.51
CA LEU A 30 10.34 -15.53 3.69
C LEU A 30 8.92 -15.31 4.22
N ARG A 31 8.29 -16.36 4.76
CA ARG A 31 6.95 -16.28 5.33
C ARG A 31 6.94 -15.41 6.60
N ASP A 32 7.93 -15.59 7.47
CA ASP A 32 7.98 -14.85 8.74
C ASP A 32 8.34 -13.39 8.51
N ARG A 33 9.29 -13.09 7.62
CA ARG A 33 9.55 -11.71 7.19
C ARG A 33 8.28 -11.00 6.67
N ARG A 34 7.45 -11.69 5.88
CA ARG A 34 6.17 -11.11 5.40
C ARG A 34 5.19 -10.81 6.52
N LYS A 35 5.19 -11.60 7.60
CA LYS A 35 4.34 -11.34 8.78
C LYS A 35 4.86 -10.14 9.55
N GLU A 36 6.16 -10.06 9.79
CA GLU A 36 6.81 -8.93 10.45
C GLU A 36 6.53 -7.62 9.70
N GLU A 37 6.72 -7.62 8.38
CA GLU A 37 6.39 -6.48 7.49
C GLU A 37 4.91 -6.06 7.64
N GLN A 38 3.99 -7.04 7.68
CA GLN A 38 2.56 -6.78 7.84
C GLN A 38 2.21 -6.27 9.25
N GLU A 39 2.87 -6.80 10.29
CA GLU A 39 2.69 -6.38 11.68
C GLU A 39 3.20 -4.96 11.91
N GLU A 40 4.34 -4.58 11.30
CA GLU A 40 4.82 -3.20 11.31
C GLU A 40 3.80 -2.27 10.66
N ALA A 41 3.34 -2.57 9.45
CA ALA A 41 2.33 -1.76 8.76
C ALA A 41 0.97 -1.71 9.49
N ARG A 42 0.67 -2.69 10.37
CA ARG A 42 -0.51 -2.65 11.24
C ARG A 42 -0.41 -1.56 12.31
N LYS A 43 0.79 -1.17 12.73
CA LYS A 43 1.04 -0.11 13.73
C LYS A 43 0.71 1.30 13.23
N LEU A 44 0.46 1.50 11.93
CA LEU A 44 -0.17 2.74 11.46
C LEU A 44 -1.68 2.65 11.73
N VAL A 45 -2.14 3.32 12.78
CA VAL A 45 -3.57 3.41 13.12
C VAL A 45 -4.19 4.50 12.27
N CYS A 46 -5.27 4.19 11.55
CA CYS A 46 -6.01 5.18 10.76
C CYS A 46 -7.48 5.14 11.12
N HIS A 47 -8.07 6.32 11.31
CA HIS A 47 -9.49 6.50 11.51
C HIS A 47 -9.99 7.58 10.55
N ALA A 48 -11.21 7.41 10.05
CA ALA A 48 -11.84 8.41 9.23
C ALA A 48 -13.27 8.64 9.66
N GLU A 49 -13.62 9.91 9.76
CA GLU A 49 -14.96 10.38 10.04
C GLU A 49 -15.45 11.14 8.82
N THR A 50 -16.70 10.90 8.44
CA THR A 50 -17.37 11.60 7.35
C THR A 50 -18.65 12.21 7.89
N TRP A 51 -18.93 13.47 7.56
CA TRP A 51 -20.20 14.10 7.88
C TRP A 51 -20.67 14.99 6.73
N ALA A 52 -21.98 15.07 6.55
CA ALA A 52 -22.61 15.93 5.57
C ALA A 52 -22.53 17.40 6.04
N THR A 53 -22.34 18.31 5.10
CA THR A 53 -22.37 19.76 5.29
C THR A 53 -23.14 20.39 4.14
N ASP A 54 -23.59 21.64 4.28
CA ASP A 54 -24.31 22.34 3.20
C ASP A 54 -23.49 22.45 1.90
N ASP A 55 -22.16 22.42 2.00
CA ASP A 55 -21.22 22.52 0.88
C ASP A 55 -20.74 21.14 0.35
N GLY A 56 -21.24 20.03 0.90
CA GLY A 56 -20.88 18.66 0.52
C GLY A 56 -20.44 17.78 1.70
N THR A 57 -19.79 16.65 1.41
CA THR A 57 -19.33 15.72 2.48
C THR A 57 -17.95 16.10 2.97
N GLN A 58 -17.84 16.46 4.23
CA GLN A 58 -16.55 16.71 4.87
C GLN A 58 -15.95 15.40 5.38
N VAL A 59 -14.68 15.18 5.08
CA VAL A 59 -13.93 13.98 5.49
C VAL A 59 -12.78 14.41 6.39
N ARG A 60 -12.69 13.79 7.56
CA ARG A 60 -11.56 13.93 8.49
C ARG A 60 -10.84 12.60 8.62
N LEU A 61 -9.59 12.57 8.18
CA LEU A 61 -8.68 11.46 8.40
C LEU A 61 -7.75 11.78 9.57
N TRP A 62 -7.69 10.87 10.53
CA TRP A 62 -6.65 10.82 11.54
C TRP A 62 -5.78 9.58 11.30
N ALA A 63 -4.47 9.76 11.21
CA ALA A 63 -3.49 8.69 11.28
C ALA A 63 -2.53 8.89 12.46
N GLN A 64 -2.17 7.81 13.15
CA GLN A 64 -1.17 7.82 14.21
C GLN A 64 -0.14 6.73 13.97
N ASN A 65 1.13 7.10 14.04
CA ASN A 65 2.21 6.13 14.01
C ASN A 65 2.47 5.58 15.42
N THR A 66 2.12 4.31 15.67
CA THR A 66 2.46 3.60 16.93
C THR A 66 3.67 2.66 16.77
N SER A 67 4.34 2.74 15.62
CA SER A 67 5.62 2.07 15.35
C SER A 67 6.79 2.80 16.00
N ASP A 68 7.88 2.08 16.15
CA ASP A 68 9.22 2.55 16.47
C ASP A 68 9.98 3.08 15.23
N ARG A 69 9.37 2.99 14.05
CA ARG A 69 9.93 3.41 12.77
C ARG A 69 9.01 4.40 12.03
N PRO A 70 9.55 5.28 11.17
CA PRO A 70 8.74 6.24 10.43
C PRO A 70 7.88 5.57 9.35
N PHE A 71 6.69 6.10 9.11
CA PHE A 71 5.91 5.82 7.90
C PHE A 71 6.11 6.94 6.90
N LEU A 72 6.43 6.60 5.66
CA LEU A 72 6.60 7.56 4.60
C LEU A 72 5.27 7.75 3.88
N TYR A 73 5.06 8.95 3.33
CA TYR A 73 4.06 9.13 2.27
C TYR A 73 2.65 8.71 2.72
N VAL A 74 2.20 9.13 3.91
CA VAL A 74 0.87 8.80 4.42
C VAL A 74 -0.16 9.73 3.79
N TRP A 75 -0.99 9.21 2.89
CA TRP A 75 -1.99 10.01 2.20
C TRP A 75 -3.37 9.35 2.12
N PRO A 76 -4.45 10.11 2.32
CA PRO A 76 -5.79 9.66 2.00
C PRO A 76 -5.94 9.44 0.50
N MET A 77 -6.74 8.46 0.14
CA MET A 77 -7.11 8.14 -1.22
C MET A 77 -8.52 7.57 -1.26
N ILE A 78 -9.38 8.16 -2.06
CA ILE A 78 -10.68 7.56 -2.37
C ILE A 78 -10.44 6.56 -3.49
N CYS A 79 -10.56 5.26 -3.19
CA CYS A 79 -10.47 4.23 -4.21
C CYS A 79 -11.41 3.06 -3.92
N THR A 80 -11.99 2.53 -4.98
CA THR A 80 -12.74 1.29 -4.87
C THR A 80 -11.77 0.13 -5.03
N VAL A 81 -11.55 -0.59 -3.95
CA VAL A 81 -10.69 -1.77 -3.93
C VAL A 81 -11.54 -2.99 -4.31
N HIS A 82 -11.50 -3.36 -5.59
CA HIS A 82 -12.17 -4.55 -6.08
C HIS A 82 -11.28 -5.78 -5.91
N THR A 83 -11.79 -6.81 -5.23
CA THR A 83 -11.23 -8.16 -5.30
C THR A 83 -11.71 -8.81 -6.59
N ARG A 84 -10.81 -9.15 -7.52
CA ARG A 84 -11.18 -10.06 -8.61
C ARG A 84 -11.13 -11.51 -8.12
N PRO A 85 -11.94 -12.42 -8.71
CA PRO A 85 -11.74 -13.86 -8.55
C PRO A 85 -10.28 -14.21 -8.84
N GLY A 86 -9.60 -14.86 -7.90
CA GLY A 86 -8.14 -15.10 -7.96
C GLY A 86 -7.29 -14.19 -7.06
N GLY A 87 -7.90 -13.31 -6.26
CA GLY A 87 -7.18 -12.53 -5.23
C GLY A 87 -6.38 -11.35 -5.79
N VAL A 88 -6.56 -11.02 -7.06
CA VAL A 88 -5.96 -9.84 -7.69
C VAL A 88 -6.77 -8.61 -7.32
N TRP A 89 -6.09 -7.63 -6.71
CA TRP A 89 -6.67 -6.35 -6.34
C TRP A 89 -6.45 -5.34 -7.45
N THR A 90 -7.53 -4.74 -7.94
CA THR A 90 -7.44 -3.59 -8.85
C THR A 90 -7.95 -2.36 -8.13
N MET A 91 -7.08 -1.36 -8.03
CA MET A 91 -7.43 -0.05 -7.50
C MET A 91 -7.86 0.84 -8.68
N ARG A 92 -9.11 1.31 -8.66
CA ARG A 92 -9.59 2.29 -9.65
C ARG A 92 -9.65 3.64 -8.96
N THR A 93 -8.90 4.60 -9.50
CA THR A 93 -8.99 6.02 -9.08
C THR A 93 -10.11 6.68 -9.86
N ARG A 94 -10.79 7.67 -9.25
CA ARG A 94 -11.81 8.49 -9.93
C ARG A 94 -11.23 9.08 -11.23
N GLY A 95 -12.02 9.09 -12.30
CA GLY A 95 -11.77 9.86 -13.53
C GLY A 95 -10.62 9.46 -14.46
N GLY A 96 -9.68 8.58 -14.08
CA GLY A 96 -8.45 8.35 -14.89
C GLY A 96 -7.51 9.58 -14.97
N GLN A 97 -7.99 10.74 -14.56
CA GLN A 97 -7.25 11.90 -14.12
C GLN A 97 -6.92 11.71 -12.65
N THR A 98 -5.64 11.55 -12.31
CA THR A 98 -5.16 11.91 -10.98
C THR A 98 -5.37 13.40 -10.83
N ASP A 99 -6.46 13.81 -10.19
CA ASP A 99 -6.67 15.21 -9.85
C ASP A 99 -5.46 15.74 -9.09
N GLU A 100 -4.86 16.80 -9.61
CA GLU A 100 -3.70 17.49 -9.03
C GLU A 100 -3.98 18.01 -7.61
N HIS A 101 -5.25 18.08 -7.21
CA HIS A 101 -5.65 18.43 -5.84
C HIS A 101 -5.21 17.40 -4.79
N ALA A 102 -5.03 16.11 -5.14
CA ALA A 102 -4.47 15.12 -4.22
C ALA A 102 -2.94 15.23 -4.07
N VAL A 103 -2.27 16.07 -4.87
CA VAL A 103 -0.80 16.26 -4.87
C VAL A 103 -0.37 17.44 -4.02
N ALA A 104 -1.30 18.32 -3.62
CA ALA A 104 -0.98 19.60 -2.99
C ALA A 104 -0.29 19.48 -1.62
N ASP A 105 -0.30 18.31 -0.98
CA ASP A 105 0.35 18.09 0.32
C ASP A 105 1.27 16.87 0.33
N ALA A 106 1.98 16.68 -0.80
CA ALA A 106 3.07 15.71 -0.89
C ALA A 106 4.26 16.04 0.06
N ASP A 107 4.21 17.18 0.75
CA ASP A 107 5.23 17.73 1.64
C ASP A 107 5.05 17.29 3.11
N ALA A 108 4.09 16.42 3.42
CA ALA A 108 3.79 15.98 4.79
C ALA A 108 4.94 15.29 5.55
N GLY A 109 6.11 15.11 4.93
CA GLY A 109 7.26 14.46 5.54
C GLY A 109 7.00 13.00 5.93
N PRO A 110 7.99 12.33 6.53
CA PRO A 110 7.75 11.08 7.23
C PRO A 110 6.88 11.34 8.47
N LEU A 111 5.92 10.46 8.74
CA LEU A 111 5.20 10.42 10.01
C LEU A 111 6.07 9.67 11.03
N MET A 112 6.68 10.38 11.96
CA MET A 112 7.64 9.82 12.91
C MET A 112 6.95 9.00 14.02
N PRO A 113 7.68 8.13 14.74
CA PRO A 113 7.15 7.39 15.89
C PRO A 113 6.41 8.28 16.90
N GLY A 114 5.18 7.91 17.24
CA GLY A 114 4.33 8.65 18.17
C GLY A 114 3.57 9.84 17.57
N GLU A 115 3.94 10.31 16.37
CA GLU A 115 3.29 11.44 15.73
C GLU A 115 1.88 11.12 15.23
N ARG A 116 1.09 12.18 15.11
CA ARG A 116 -0.28 12.15 14.62
C ARG A 116 -0.42 13.08 13.44
N LEU A 117 -1.05 12.56 12.39
CA LEU A 117 -1.47 13.30 11.22
C LEU A 117 -2.99 13.49 11.29
N LEU A 118 -3.44 14.74 11.23
CA LEU A 118 -4.84 15.08 11.09
C LEU A 118 -5.03 15.81 9.76
N ARG A 119 -5.92 15.29 8.90
CA ARG A 119 -6.27 15.88 7.62
C ARG A 119 -7.76 16.04 7.54
N THR A 120 -8.22 17.21 7.12
CA THR A 120 -9.64 17.46 6.83
C THR A 120 -9.74 18.01 5.42
N TRP A 121 -10.64 17.47 4.61
CA TRP A 121 -10.93 17.99 3.28
C TRP A 121 -12.43 17.88 2.99
N LEU A 122 -12.88 18.68 2.03
CA LEU A 122 -14.25 18.66 1.53
C LEU A 122 -14.28 17.80 0.26
N GLU A 123 -15.15 16.80 0.22
CA GLU A 123 -15.44 16.04 -0.99
C GLU A 123 -16.74 16.59 -1.62
N PRO A 124 -16.67 17.14 -2.84
CA PRO A 124 -17.75 17.96 -3.40
C PRO A 124 -18.97 17.16 -3.90
N ASP A 125 -19.00 15.83 -3.76
CA ASP A 125 -20.04 15.00 -4.35
C ASP A 125 -20.56 13.93 -3.37
N GLU A 126 -21.70 14.23 -2.73
CA GLU A 126 -22.34 13.35 -1.75
C GLU A 126 -22.97 12.09 -2.38
N GLU A 127 -23.43 12.17 -3.64
CA GLU A 127 -24.24 11.09 -4.21
C GLU A 127 -23.44 9.80 -4.41
N GLU A 128 -22.18 9.89 -4.83
CA GLU A 128 -21.37 8.69 -5.08
C GLU A 128 -20.87 8.03 -3.79
N LEU A 129 -20.55 8.82 -2.76
CA LEU A 129 -20.18 8.37 -1.41
C LEU A 129 -21.34 7.70 -0.68
N VAL A 130 -22.57 8.17 -0.94
CA VAL A 130 -23.81 7.59 -0.41
C VAL A 130 -24.24 6.35 -1.19
N ARG A 131 -24.12 6.35 -2.54
CA ARG A 131 -24.58 5.25 -3.41
C ARG A 131 -23.62 4.06 -3.46
N SER A 132 -22.32 4.31 -3.35
CA SER A 132 -21.32 3.29 -3.06
C SER A 132 -20.60 3.74 -1.81
N PRO A 133 -20.46 2.92 -0.77
CA PRO A 133 -19.51 3.22 0.28
C PRO A 133 -18.12 3.16 -0.34
N ALA A 134 -17.73 4.25 -1.00
CA ALA A 134 -16.43 4.46 -1.58
C ALA A 134 -15.48 4.30 -0.40
N ARG A 135 -14.73 3.20 -0.41
CA ARG A 135 -13.94 2.82 0.74
C ARG A 135 -12.74 3.75 0.79
N LEU A 136 -12.84 4.78 1.62
CA LEU A 136 -11.70 5.64 1.88
C LEU A 136 -10.52 4.76 2.25
N SER A 137 -9.40 4.96 1.59
CA SER A 137 -8.19 4.19 1.82
C SER A 137 -7.05 5.12 2.18
N VAL A 138 -6.11 4.64 2.96
CA VAL A 138 -4.86 5.34 3.26
C VAL A 138 -3.74 4.58 2.58
N VAL A 139 -3.02 5.28 1.69
CA VAL A 139 -1.82 4.74 1.05
C VAL A 139 -0.62 5.26 1.82
N PHE A 140 0.33 4.40 2.11
CA PHE A 140 1.56 4.75 2.82
C PHE A 140 2.68 3.80 2.46
N LYS A 141 3.92 4.15 2.81
CA LYS A 141 5.05 3.23 2.79
C LYS A 141 5.60 3.04 4.20
N ASP A 142 6.01 1.82 4.50
CA ASP A 142 6.78 1.56 5.71
C ASP A 142 8.23 2.05 5.57
N SER A 143 9.00 1.84 6.63
CA SER A 143 10.41 2.22 6.71
C SER A 143 11.30 1.47 5.69
N ASP A 144 10.88 0.29 5.26
CA ASP A 144 11.53 -0.52 4.22
C ASP A 144 11.10 -0.11 2.79
N GLY A 145 10.20 0.87 2.67
CA GLY A 145 9.70 1.40 1.40
C GLY A 145 8.65 0.52 0.72
N ILE A 146 8.10 -0.48 1.41
CA ILE A 146 6.99 -1.30 0.92
C ILE A 146 5.72 -0.46 0.99
N GLU A 147 4.97 -0.45 -0.12
CA GLU A 147 3.73 0.32 -0.22
C GLU A 147 2.54 -0.51 0.25
N TRP A 148 1.74 0.12 1.10
CA TRP A 148 0.59 -0.45 1.76
C TRP A 148 -0.64 0.41 1.50
N VAL A 149 -1.78 -0.26 1.38
CA VAL A 149 -3.09 0.36 1.27
C VAL A 149 -3.95 -0.16 2.42
N ARG A 150 -4.39 0.74 3.29
CA ARG A 150 -5.33 0.45 4.37
C ARG A 150 -6.71 0.91 3.97
N VAL A 151 -7.63 -0.02 3.82
CA VAL A 151 -9.01 0.24 3.41
C VAL A 151 -9.87 0.49 4.65
N LEU A 152 -10.55 1.64 4.70
CA LEU A 152 -11.49 2.03 5.75
C LEU A 152 -12.95 1.80 5.26
N PRO A 153 -13.89 1.45 6.15
CA PRO A 153 -13.73 1.30 7.61
C PRO A 153 -13.14 -0.05 8.06
N ASP A 154 -13.05 -1.05 7.17
CA ASP A 154 -12.70 -2.44 7.50
C ASP A 154 -11.29 -2.64 8.09
N GLN A 155 -10.45 -1.60 8.12
CA GLN A 155 -9.04 -1.64 8.52
C GLN A 155 -8.22 -2.68 7.75
N ARG A 156 -8.70 -3.12 6.60
CA ARG A 156 -8.05 -4.19 5.84
C ARG A 156 -6.78 -3.63 5.22
N LEU A 157 -5.66 -4.28 5.55
CA LEU A 157 -4.36 -3.91 5.04
C LEU A 157 -4.00 -4.78 3.83
N VAL A 158 -3.68 -4.14 2.71
CA VAL A 158 -3.30 -4.79 1.46
C VAL A 158 -1.93 -4.28 1.05
N ARG A 159 -0.99 -5.20 0.82
CA ARG A 159 0.29 -4.87 0.19
C ARG A 159 0.05 -4.61 -1.29
N THR A 160 0.45 -3.45 -1.79
CA THR A 160 0.38 -3.21 -3.24
C THR A 160 1.70 -3.65 -3.87
N SER A 161 1.64 -4.68 -4.71
CA SER A 161 2.79 -5.18 -5.48
C SER A 161 3.05 -4.38 -6.75
N VAL A 162 2.20 -3.38 -7.05
CA VAL A 162 2.16 -2.78 -8.36
C VAL A 162 2.98 -1.51 -8.37
N ALA A 163 3.94 -1.47 -9.30
CA ALA A 163 4.66 -0.30 -9.76
C ALA A 163 3.74 0.78 -10.40
N PHE A 164 2.60 1.07 -9.78
CA PHE A 164 1.53 1.90 -10.32
C PHE A 164 1.85 3.41 -10.25
N ARG A 165 3.01 3.80 -9.69
CA ARG A 165 3.32 5.20 -9.39
C ARG A 165 4.67 5.74 -9.87
N LYS A 166 5.36 5.10 -10.82
CA LYS A 166 6.62 5.68 -11.34
C LYS A 166 6.45 6.76 -12.41
N MET A 167 5.33 6.87 -13.13
CA MET A 167 5.19 7.87 -14.20
C MET A 167 4.43 9.13 -13.82
N THR A 168 3.33 9.04 -13.08
CA THR A 168 2.44 10.21 -12.88
C THR A 168 2.92 11.12 -11.76
N VAL A 169 3.36 10.55 -10.62
CA VAL A 169 3.92 11.32 -9.50
C VAL A 169 5.30 11.91 -9.87
N MET A 170 6.15 11.16 -10.58
CA MET A 170 7.44 11.69 -11.06
C MET A 170 7.28 12.79 -12.13
N ARG A 171 6.22 12.78 -12.94
CA ARG A 171 5.93 13.87 -13.87
C ARG A 171 5.49 15.14 -13.14
N ALA A 172 4.61 15.03 -12.15
CA ALA A 172 4.21 16.17 -11.32
C ALA A 172 5.40 16.76 -10.54
N ILE A 173 6.24 15.90 -9.95
CA ILE A 173 7.47 16.33 -9.25
C ILE A 173 8.49 16.96 -10.21
N ARG A 174 8.73 16.38 -11.40
CA ARG A 174 9.66 16.96 -12.40
C ARG A 174 9.15 18.27 -13.01
N ALA A 175 7.85 18.41 -13.26
CA ALA A 175 7.27 19.65 -13.77
C ALA A 175 7.49 20.79 -12.77
N ARG A 176 7.33 20.52 -11.47
CA ARG A 176 7.56 21.48 -10.39
C ARG A 176 9.04 21.81 -10.17
N LEU A 177 9.94 20.83 -10.25
CA LEU A 177 11.39 21.06 -10.18
C LEU A 177 11.93 21.89 -11.35
N ARG A 178 11.28 21.86 -12.54
CA ARG A 178 11.62 22.74 -13.65
C ARG A 178 11.14 24.18 -13.43
N GLY A 179 9.97 24.36 -12.80
CA GLY A 179 9.45 25.70 -12.45
C GLY A 179 10.29 26.43 -11.40
N LEU A 180 10.90 25.70 -10.47
CA LEU A 180 11.76 26.27 -9.42
C LEU A 180 13.17 26.67 -9.91
N ARG A 181 13.59 26.26 -11.11
CA ARG A 181 14.88 26.65 -11.73
C ARG A 181 14.79 27.86 -12.67
N LEU A 182 13.56 28.35 -12.93
CA LEU A 182 13.30 29.48 -13.83
C LEU A 182 12.89 30.76 -13.07
N ARG A 183 13.14 30.81 -11.76
CA ARG A 183 13.02 32.00 -10.91
C ARG A 183 14.36 32.32 -10.27
#